data_AF-B8ERJ3-F1
#
_entry.id   AF-B8ERJ3-F1
#
_cell.length_a   1.000
_cell.length_b   1.000
_cell.length_c   1.000
_cell.angle_alpha   90.00
_cell.angle_beta   90.00
_cell.angle_gamma   90.00
#
_symmetry.space_group_name_H-M   'P 1'
#
loop_
_entity.id
_entity.type
_entity.pdbx_description
1 polymer ?
#
loop_
_entity_poly.entity_id
_entity_poly.type
_entity_poly.pdbx_seq_one_letter_code
_entity_poly.pdbx_strand_id
1 'polypeptide(L)'
;MPRIRAHPGEILREEYLKPLGMSARGLAAALHVPPNRISEIVRERRDVTADTAIRLALCFRTTPQFWLNLQVAHDLSKAEAGTDFRDVVRRRA
;
A
#
# COMPACT_ATOMS: atom_id res chain seq x y z
N MET A 1 -4.93 -11.29 -19.39
CA MET A 1 -5.32 -10.34 -18.32
C MET A 1 -4.07 -9.92 -17.59
N PRO A 2 -3.83 -8.61 -17.35
CA PRO A 2 -2.74 -8.16 -16.49
C PRO A 2 -2.97 -8.68 -15.07
N ARG A 3 -1.93 -9.24 -14.44
CA ARG A 3 -2.00 -9.56 -13.01
C ARG A 3 -1.83 -8.27 -12.23
N ILE A 4 -2.91 -7.78 -11.62
CA ILE A 4 -2.83 -6.61 -10.74
C ILE A 4 -1.99 -6.98 -9.52
N ARG A 5 -0.93 -6.21 -9.26
CA ARG A 5 -0.10 -6.39 -8.06
C ARG A 5 -0.92 -6.03 -6.82
N ALA A 6 -0.81 -6.82 -5.76
CA ALA A 6 -1.61 -6.67 -4.54
C ALA A 6 -1.46 -5.28 -3.93
N HIS A 7 -2.59 -4.71 -3.48
CA HIS A 7 -2.61 -3.43 -2.80
C HIS A 7 -1.86 -3.54 -1.45
N PRO A 8 -1.10 -2.54 -0.99
CA PRO A 8 -0.36 -2.62 0.28
C PRO A 8 -1.23 -2.95 1.49
N GLY A 9 -2.50 -2.54 1.43
CA GLY A 9 -3.52 -2.85 2.43
C GLY A 9 -3.88 -4.33 2.56
N GLU A 10 -3.82 -5.09 1.47
CA GLU A 10 -3.97 -6.54 1.49
C GLU A 10 -2.79 -7.17 2.21
N ILE A 11 -1.56 -6.79 1.85
CA ILE A 11 -0.33 -7.26 2.52
C ILE A 11 -0.35 -6.92 4.00
N LEU A 12 -0.74 -5.69 4.36
CA LEU A 12 -0.89 -5.28 5.77
C LEU A 12 -1.88 -6.17 6.53
N ARG A 13 -3.00 -6.53 5.89
CA ARG A 13 -4.05 -7.36 6.49
C ARG A 13 -3.60 -8.81 6.67
N GLU A 14 -3.10 -9.42 5.60
CA GLU A 14 -2.82 -10.85 5.51
C GLU A 14 -1.51 -11.23 6.19
N GLU A 15 -0.45 -10.42 6.03
CA GLU A 15 0.91 -10.78 6.50
C GLU A 15 1.25 -10.19 7.87
N TYR A 16 0.51 -9.18 8.34
CA TYR A 16 0.80 -8.51 9.61
C TYR A 16 -0.37 -8.57 10.60
N LEU A 17 -1.55 -8.06 10.22
CA LEU A 17 -2.67 -7.97 11.17
C LEU A 17 -3.22 -9.34 11.57
N LYS A 18 -3.48 -10.24 10.61
CA LYS A 18 -4.00 -11.59 10.88
C LYS A 18 -3.03 -12.42 11.73
N PRO A 19 -1.72 -12.55 11.40
CA PRO A 19 -0.79 -13.33 12.20
C PRO A 19 -0.58 -12.79 13.62
N LEU A 20 -0.69 -11.46 13.79
CA LEU A 20 -0.54 -10.82 15.10
C LEU A 20 -1.85 -10.77 15.91
N GLY A 21 -2.97 -11.23 15.36
CA GLY A 21 -4.30 -11.06 15.98
C GLY A 21 -4.66 -9.59 16.23
N MET A 22 -4.08 -8.66 15.45
CA MET A 22 -4.17 -7.23 15.69
C MET A 22 -5.32 -6.64 14.85
N SER A 23 -6.19 -5.85 15.49
CA SER A 23 -7.25 -5.13 14.77
C SER A 23 -6.71 -3.87 14.08
N ALA A 24 -7.37 -3.43 13.01
CA ALA A 24 -7.05 -2.17 12.33
C ALA A 24 -7.15 -0.95 13.28
N ARG A 25 -8.08 -0.98 14.25
CA ARG A 25 -8.18 0.03 15.31
C ARG A 25 -6.98 -0.02 16.26
N GLY A 26 -6.56 -1.22 16.65
CA GLY A 26 -5.38 -1.42 17.50
C GLY A 26 -4.11 -0.89 16.82
N LEU A 27 -3.92 -1.21 15.54
CA LEU A 27 -2.82 -0.66 14.76
C LEU A 27 -2.90 0.87 14.66
N ALA A 28 -4.07 1.43 14.38
CA ALA A 28 -4.22 2.89 14.29
C ALA A 28 -3.82 3.62 15.59
N ALA A 29 -4.16 3.04 16.75
CA ALA A 29 -3.74 3.54 18.05
C ALA A 29 -2.21 3.47 18.20
N ALA A 30 -1.59 2.33 17.85
CA ALA A 30 -0.13 2.15 17.89
C ALA A 30 0.63 3.12 16.96
N LEU A 31 0.03 3.47 15.82
CA LEU A 31 0.61 4.40 14.85
C LEU A 31 0.30 5.87 15.14
N HIS A 32 -0.51 6.17 16.17
CA HIS A 32 -1.02 7.50 16.49
C HIS A 32 -1.70 8.19 15.28
N VAL A 33 -2.61 7.48 14.60
CA VAL A 33 -3.39 8.00 13.47
C VAL A 33 -4.88 7.75 13.65
N PRO A 34 -5.77 8.50 12.97
CA PRO A 34 -7.20 8.22 13.03
C PRO A 34 -7.53 6.78 12.58
N PRO A 35 -8.40 6.05 13.30
CA PRO A 35 -8.76 4.67 12.97
C PRO A 35 -9.30 4.47 11.55
N ASN A 36 -9.98 5.49 11.02
CA ASN A 36 -10.50 5.46 9.66
C ASN A 36 -9.37 5.32 8.62
N ARG A 37 -8.19 5.91 8.88
CA ARG A 37 -7.05 5.85 7.96
C ARG A 37 -6.61 4.39 7.72
N ILE A 38 -6.33 3.66 8.79
CA ILE A 38 -5.89 2.25 8.70
C ILE A 38 -7.03 1.35 8.22
N SER A 39 -8.26 1.64 8.65
CA SER A 39 -9.47 0.93 8.22
C SER A 39 -9.68 0.99 6.71
N GLU A 40 -9.44 2.14 6.07
CA GLU A 40 -9.58 2.29 4.62
C GLU A 40 -8.39 1.70 3.86
N ILE A 41 -7.17 1.77 4.42
CA ILE A 41 -5.99 1.11 3.83
C ILE A 41 -6.20 -0.40 3.80
N VAL A 42 -6.58 -1.00 4.93
CA VAL A 42 -6.85 -2.45 5.05
C VAL A 42 -8.02 -2.91 4.16
N ARG A 43 -8.92 -2.00 3.78
CA ARG A 43 -10.00 -2.27 2.81
C ARG A 43 -9.63 -1.93 1.37
N GLU A 44 -8.38 -1.56 1.11
CA GLU A 44 -7.86 -1.26 -0.23
C GLU A 44 -8.57 -0.08 -0.90
N ARG A 45 -9.11 0.83 -0.07
CA ARG A 45 -9.83 2.05 -0.50
C ARG A 45 -8.98 3.31 -0.36
N ARG A 46 -7.83 3.21 0.30
CA ARG A 46 -6.90 4.31 0.54
C ARG A 46 -5.48 3.83 0.33
N ASP A 47 -4.72 4.64 -0.39
CA ASP A 47 -3.30 4.42 -0.64
C ASP A 47 -2.44 4.65 0.61
N VAL A 48 -1.28 4.00 0.63
CA VAL A 48 -0.24 4.21 1.63
C VAL A 48 0.61 5.42 1.24
N THR A 49 0.52 6.48 2.03
CA THR A 49 1.35 7.69 1.89
C THR A 49 2.72 7.52 2.55
N ALA A 50 3.66 8.43 2.27
CA ALA A 50 4.98 8.44 2.91
C ALA A 50 4.92 8.51 4.45
N ASP A 51 4.07 9.37 5.03
CA ASP A 51 3.84 9.44 6.50
C ASP A 51 3.37 8.07 7.05
N THR A 52 2.44 7.42 6.33
CA THR A 52 1.93 6.11 6.76
C THR A 52 3.00 5.03 6.64
N ALA A 53 3.78 5.02 5.57
CA ALA A 53 4.89 4.11 5.35
C ALA A 53 5.95 4.21 6.45
N ILE A 54 6.31 5.43 6.86
CA ILE A 54 7.26 5.67 7.96
C ILE A 54 6.71 5.09 9.28
N ARG A 55 5.44 5.36 9.59
CA ARG A 55 4.80 4.85 10.81
C ARG A 55 4.74 3.33 10.82
N LEU A 56 4.34 2.71 9.71
CA LEU A 56 4.30 1.25 9.57
C LEU A 56 5.70 0.63 9.71
N ALA A 57 6.72 1.24 9.12
CA ALA A 57 8.09 0.79 9.21
C ALA A 57 8.61 0.78 10.66
N LEU A 58 8.35 1.87 11.40
CA LEU A 58 8.70 1.96 12.83
C LEU A 58 7.96 0.91 13.66
N CYS A 59 6.67 0.67 13.39
CA CYS A 59 5.87 -0.28 14.15
C CYS A 59 6.26 -1.74 13.90
N PHE A 60 6.56 -2.10 12.64
CA PHE A 60 6.81 -3.48 12.24
C PHE A 60 8.28 -3.82 12.04
N ARG A 61 9.19 -2.88 12.34
CA ARG A 61 10.64 -3.02 12.10
C ARG A 61 10.97 -3.38 10.65
N THR A 62 10.30 -2.70 9.72
CA THR A 62 10.57 -2.77 8.27
C THR A 62 11.13 -1.44 7.77
N THR A 63 11.11 -1.20 6.45
CA THR A 63 11.55 0.06 5.86
C THR A 63 10.37 0.84 5.27
N PRO A 64 10.38 2.19 5.27
CA PRO A 64 9.35 2.96 4.59
C PRO A 64 9.27 2.64 3.09
N GLN A 65 10.42 2.38 2.46
CA GLN A 65 10.53 2.01 1.05
C GLN A 65 9.81 0.70 0.74
N PHE A 66 9.82 -0.29 1.64
CA PHE A 66 9.07 -1.53 1.45
C PHE A 66 7.58 -1.23 1.19
N TRP A 67 6.96 -0.40 2.04
CA TRP A 67 5.55 -0.04 1.92
C TRP A 67 5.26 0.82 0.69
N LEU A 68 6.13 1.79 0.38
CA LEU A 68 5.95 2.63 -0.81
C LEU A 68 6.16 1.85 -2.11
N ASN A 69 7.09 0.89 -2.14
CA ASN A 69 7.32 0.04 -3.31
C ASN A 69 6.10 -0.83 -3.61
N LEU A 70 5.40 -1.33 -2.58
CA LEU A 70 4.12 -2.03 -2.77
C LEU A 70 3.08 -1.10 -3.41
N GLN A 71 2.97 0.14 -2.93
CA GLN A 71 2.01 1.12 -3.45
C GLN A 71 2.31 1.45 -4.91
N VAL A 72 3.56 1.81 -5.21
CA VAL A 72 4.01 2.10 -6.58
C VAL A 72 3.75 0.93 -7.51
N ALA A 73 4.06 -0.30 -7.06
CA ALA A 73 3.87 -1.49 -7.88
C ALA A 73 2.39 -1.77 -8.18
N HIS A 74 1.50 -1.57 -7.20
CA HIS A 74 0.05 -1.64 -7.37
C HIS A 74 -0.45 -0.56 -8.34
N ASP A 75 -0.04 0.69 -8.15
CA ASP A 75 -0.53 1.82 -8.92
C ASP A 75 -0.11 1.75 -10.39
N LEU A 76 1.16 1.37 -10.64
CA LEU A 76 1.64 1.11 -12.00
C LEU A 76 0.86 -0.03 -12.66
N SER A 77 0.64 -1.13 -11.94
CA SER A 77 -0.08 -2.27 -12.49
C SER A 77 -1.54 -1.95 -12.80
N LYS A 78 -2.18 -1.11 -11.98
CA LYS A 78 -3.54 -0.61 -12.20
C LYS A 78 -3.59 0.35 -13.40
N ALA A 79 -2.62 1.25 -13.53
CA ALA A 79 -2.52 2.17 -14.66
C ALA A 79 -2.28 1.43 -15.98
N GLU A 80 -1.37 0.47 -16.00
CA GLU A 80 -1.09 -0.40 -17.16
C GLU A 80 -2.31 -1.22 -17.61
N ALA A 81 -3.20 -1.58 -16.69
CA ALA A 81 -4.43 -2.30 -17.02
C ALA A 81 -5.53 -1.40 -17.59
N GLY A 82 -5.57 -0.12 -17.19
CA GLY A 82 -6.66 0.80 -17.51
C GLY A 82 -6.34 1.84 -18.59
N THR A 83 -5.09 1.95 -19.02
CA THR A 83 -4.65 2.97 -19.97
C THR A 83 -3.84 2.35 -21.08
N ASP A 84 -4.13 2.78 -22.32
CA ASP A 84 -3.34 2.45 -23.49
C ASP A 84 -2.27 3.53 -23.68
N PHE A 85 -1.00 3.13 -23.64
CA PHE A 85 0.15 4.04 -23.76
C PHE A 85 0.81 3.99 -25.15
N ARG A 86 0.13 3.44 -26.17
CA ARG A 86 0.70 3.28 -27.52
C ARG A 86 1.05 4.58 -28.23
N ASP A 87 0.43 5.69 -27.85
CA ASP A 87 0.66 7.04 -28.36
C ASP A 87 1.85 7.74 -27.69
N VAL A 88 2.40 7.18 -26.61
CA VAL A 88 3.59 7.71 -25.93
C VAL A 88 4.83 7.51 -26.80
N VAL A 89 5.28 8.59 -27.44
CA VAL A 89 6.51 8.59 -28.27
C VAL A 89 7.73 8.40 -27.38
N ARG A 90 8.42 7.26 -27.54
CA ARG A 90 9.73 7.05 -26.92
C ARG A 90 10.73 8.05 -27.49
N ARG A 91 11.16 9.01 -26.67
CA ARG A 91 12.27 9.90 -27.04
C ARG A 91 13.53 9.04 -27.22
N ARG A 92 14.16 9.18 -28.39
CA ARG A 92 15.51 8.63 -28.61
C ARG A 92 16.50 9.46 -27.81
N ALA A 93 17.39 8.76 -27.09
CA ALA A 93 18.55 9.36 -26.43
C ALA A 93 19.59 9.80 -27.47
#